data_AF-A0A2M7STY6-F1
#
_entry.id   AF-A0A2M7STY6-F1
#
_cell.length_a   1.000
_cell.length_b   1.000
_cell.length_c   1.000
_cell.angle_alpha   90.00
_cell.angle_beta   90.00
_cell.angle_gamma   90.00
#
_symmetry.space_group_name_H-M   'P 1'
#
loop_
_entity.id
_entity.type
_entity.pdbx_description
1 polymer ?
#
loop_
_entity_poly.entity_id
_entity_poly.type
_entity_poly.pdbx_seq_one_letter_code
_entity_poly.pdbx_strand_id
1 'polypeptide(L)'
;MGKWVFITKHGLVLSYISKHPRSTTREIALALDFTERTVHKIIADLEAAGYLKRRKMGRSNTYRINPDLPLRHETTMDAVIGDLLEILGWKRRRTAKRAR
;
A
#
# COMPACT_ATOMS: atom_id res chain seq x y z
N MET A 1 25.70 0.35 3.13
CA MET A 1 25.21 -0.94 3.67
C MET A 1 23.70 -0.90 3.73
N GLY A 2 23.00 -1.90 3.16
CA GLY A 2 21.55 -1.97 3.25
C GLY A 2 21.12 -2.26 4.69
N LYS A 3 20.36 -1.35 5.30
CA LYS A 3 19.75 -1.58 6.61
C LYS A 3 18.76 -2.74 6.47
N TRP A 4 18.90 -3.78 7.29
CA TRP A 4 17.98 -4.91 7.25
C TRP A 4 16.57 -4.42 7.61
N VAL A 5 15.60 -4.76 6.78
CA VAL A 5 14.20 -4.38 6.96
C VAL A 5 13.35 -5.65 7.02
N PHE A 6 12.49 -5.73 8.03
CA PHE A 6 11.53 -6.84 8.18
C PHE A 6 10.47 -6.85 7.08
N ILE A 7 10.15 -5.66 6.53
CA ILE A 7 9.07 -5.46 5.57
C ILE A 7 9.68 -5.18 4.21
N THR A 8 9.12 -5.81 3.17
CA THR A 8 9.52 -5.53 1.79
C THR A 8 9.25 -4.08 1.42
N LYS A 9 9.97 -3.56 0.41
CA LYS A 9 9.72 -2.19 -0.10
C LYS A 9 8.25 -2.00 -0.52
N HIS A 10 7.62 -3.03 -1.08
CA HIS A 10 6.20 -3.02 -1.43
C HIS A 10 5.31 -2.83 -0.20
N GLY A 11 5.57 -3.56 0.88
CA GLY A 11 4.83 -3.43 2.14
C GLY A 11 5.01 -2.05 2.78
N LEU A 12 6.22 -1.49 2.73
CA LEU A 12 6.49 -0.13 3.25
C LEU A 12 5.73 0.94 2.46
N VAL A 13 5.77 0.89 1.12
CA VAL A 13 5.03 1.83 0.26
C VAL A 13 3.52 1.69 0.49
N LEU A 14 3.00 0.46 0.54
CA LEU A 14 1.58 0.23 0.76
C LEU A 14 1.14 0.72 2.14
N SER A 15 1.93 0.46 3.19
CA SER A 15 1.67 0.96 4.54
C SER A 15 1.65 2.48 4.59
N TYR A 16 2.59 3.15 3.92
CA TYR A 16 2.60 4.60 3.83
C TYR A 16 1.34 5.14 3.12
N ILE A 17 0.98 4.59 1.96
CA ILE A 17 -0.21 4.98 1.21
C ILE A 17 -1.49 4.76 2.02
N SER A 18 -1.54 3.72 2.86
CA SER A 18 -2.69 3.42 3.71
C SER A 18 -3.00 4.55 4.71
N LYS A 19 -1.94 5.22 5.19
CA LYS A 19 -2.01 6.35 6.12
C LYS A 19 -2.17 7.68 5.38
N HIS A 20 -1.58 7.80 4.19
CA HIS A 20 -1.57 9.02 3.38
C HIS A 20 -2.08 8.79 1.95
N PRO A 21 -3.38 8.53 1.75
CA PRO A 21 -3.93 8.14 0.44
C PRO A 21 -3.91 9.25 -0.62
N ARG A 22 -3.59 10.50 -0.25
CA ARG A 22 -3.50 11.65 -1.14
C ARG A 22 -2.05 12.06 -1.47
N SER A 23 -1.07 11.32 -0.95
CA SER A 23 0.33 11.63 -1.20
C SER A 23 0.68 11.41 -2.65
N THR A 24 1.52 12.29 -3.18
CA THR A 24 2.15 12.16 -4.50
C THR A 24 3.28 11.12 -4.44
N THR A 25 3.69 10.59 -5.60
CA THR A 25 4.87 9.70 -5.69
C THR A 25 6.10 10.34 -5.04
N ARG A 26 6.29 11.64 -5.26
CA ARG A 26 7.42 12.39 -4.72
C ARG A 26 7.42 12.43 -3.19
N GLU A 27 6.26 12.69 -2.57
CA GLU A 27 6.13 12.66 -1.11
C GLU A 27 6.40 11.27 -0.53
N ILE A 28 5.91 10.22 -1.19
CA ILE A 28 6.16 8.83 -0.78
C ILE A 28 7.65 8.49 -0.88
N ALA A 29 8.31 8.90 -1.97
CA ALA A 29 9.73 8.70 -2.20
C ALA A 29 10.59 9.37 -1.12
N LEU A 30 10.29 10.63 -0.81
CA LEU A 30 10.96 11.38 0.25
C LEU A 30 10.73 10.77 1.63
N ALA A 31 9.50 10.34 1.94
CA ALA A 31 9.17 9.80 3.27
C ALA A 31 9.81 8.44 3.54
N LEU A 32 10.06 7.64 2.50
CA LEU A 32 10.63 6.29 2.62
C LEU A 32 12.10 6.20 2.21
N ASP A 33 12.74 7.34 1.90
CA ASP A 33 14.10 7.42 1.38
C ASP A 33 14.32 6.52 0.14
N PHE A 34 13.32 6.52 -0.75
CA PHE A 34 13.34 5.78 -2.02
C PHE A 34 13.46 6.75 -3.19
N THR A 35 13.93 6.25 -4.33
CA THR A 35 13.88 7.04 -5.56
C THR A 35 12.46 7.08 -6.11
N GLU A 36 12.08 8.19 -6.75
CA GLU A 36 10.75 8.31 -7.39
C GLU A 36 10.49 7.19 -8.40
N ARG A 37 11.53 6.77 -9.14
CA ARG A 37 11.47 5.63 -10.06
C ARG A 37 11.12 4.32 -9.34
N THR A 38 11.70 4.09 -8.16
CA THR A 38 11.39 2.90 -7.35
C THR A 38 9.94 2.91 -6.90
N VAL A 39 9.45 4.06 -6.41
CA VAL A 39 8.07 4.21 -5.96
C VAL A 39 7.10 4.05 -7.12
N HIS A 40 7.37 4.65 -8.29
CA HIS A 40 6.54 4.45 -9.49
C HIS A 40 6.45 2.98 -9.89
N LYS A 41 7.57 2.25 -9.89
CA LYS A 41 7.56 0.82 -10.20
C LYS A 41 6.72 0.04 -9.20
N ILE A 42 6.93 0.27 -7.90
CA ILE A 42 6.16 -0.39 -6.84
C ILE A 42 4.67 -0.10 -6.95
N ILE A 43 4.29 1.15 -7.22
CA ILE A 43 2.88 1.53 -7.42
C ILE A 43 2.29 0.80 -8.62
N ALA A 44 3.01 0.73 -9.75
CA ALA A 44 2.55 0.01 -10.93
C ALA A 44 2.39 -1.50 -10.66
N ASP A 45 3.35 -2.10 -9.95
CA ASP A 45 3.30 -3.52 -9.55
C ASP A 45 2.09 -3.78 -8.63
N LEU A 46 1.84 -2.90 -7.66
CA LEU A 46 0.67 -2.98 -6.76
C LEU A 46 -0.67 -2.75 -7.49
N GLU A 47 -0.72 -1.87 -8.49
CA GLU A 47 -1.90 -1.65 -9.34
C GLU A 47 -2.18 -2.88 -10.20
N ALA A 48 -1.15 -3.43 -10.86
CA ALA A 48 -1.27 -4.63 -11.70
C ALA A 48 -1.71 -5.85 -10.89
N ALA A 49 -1.26 -5.95 -9.63
CA ALA A 49 -1.67 -7.00 -8.71
C ALA A 49 -3.04 -6.78 -8.06
N GLY A 50 -3.67 -5.62 -8.26
CA GLY A 50 -5.01 -5.29 -7.74
C GLY A 50 -5.07 -4.76 -6.31
N TYR A 51 -3.94 -4.65 -5.61
CA TYR A 51 -3.85 -4.11 -4.25
C TYR A 51 -4.14 -2.62 -4.17
N LEU A 52 -3.88 -1.91 -5.27
CA LEU A 52 -3.99 -0.46 -5.34
C LEU A 52 -4.86 -0.04 -6.52
N LYS A 53 -5.74 0.93 -6.29
CA LYS A 53 -6.44 1.66 -7.34
C LYS A 53 -6.12 3.14 -7.22
N ARG A 54 -5.52 3.71 -8.28
CA ARG A 54 -5.29 5.14 -8.39
C ARG A 54 -6.46 5.83 -9.07
N ARG A 55 -6.88 6.96 -8.51
CA ARG A 55 -7.82 7.89 -9.12
C ARG A 55 -7.14 9.25 -9.24
N LYS A 56 -7.04 9.77 -10.46
CA LYS A 56 -6.55 11.13 -10.69
C LYS A 56 -7.57 12.13 -10.16
N MET A 57 -7.13 13.06 -9.32
CA MET A 57 -7.96 14.13 -8.75
C MET A 57 -7.22 15.46 -8.96
N GLY A 58 -7.40 16.03 -10.16
CA GLY A 58 -6.70 17.24 -10.58
C GLY A 58 -5.18 17.04 -10.69
N ARG A 59 -4.41 17.79 -9.89
CA ARG A 59 -2.94 17.71 -9.82
C ARG A 59 -2.40 16.63 -8.87
N SER A 60 -3.28 15.97 -8.10
CA SER A 60 -2.90 14.90 -7.16
C SER A 60 -3.54 13.57 -7.52
N ASN A 61 -2.93 12.48 -7.06
CA ASN A 61 -3.48 11.15 -7.14
C ASN A 61 -4.11 10.80 -5.79
N THR A 62 -5.31 10.22 -5.81
CA THR A 62 -5.89 9.56 -4.64
C THR A 62 -5.80 8.06 -4.83
N TYR A 63 -5.17 7.39 -3.89
CA TYR A 63 -5.02 5.95 -3.85
C TYR A 63 -6.11 5.32 -2.97
N ARG A 64 -6.64 4.18 -3.43
CA ARG A 64 -7.51 3.30 -2.65
C ARG A 64 -6.88 1.92 -2.58
N ILE A 65 -6.74 1.42 -1.36
CA ILE A 65 -6.21 0.08 -1.10
C ILE A 65 -7.37 -0.91 -1.10
N ASN A 66 -7.13 -2.10 -1.64
CA ASN A 66 -8.02 -3.24 -1.51
C ASN A 66 -7.51 -4.16 -0.37
N PRO A 67 -8.03 -4.03 0.86
CA PRO A 67 -7.51 -4.76 2.02
C PRO A 67 -7.87 -6.25 2.01
N ASP A 68 -8.83 -6.66 1.18
CA ASP A 68 -9.38 -8.02 1.16
C ASP A 68 -8.55 -8.98 0.28
N LEU A 69 -7.48 -8.48 -0.35
CA LEU A 69 -6.60 -9.32 -1.16
C LEU A 69 -5.61 -10.11 -0.29
N PRO A 70 -5.38 -11.40 -0.59
CA PRO A 70 -4.44 -12.23 0.13
C PRO A 70 -3.02 -11.70 -0.03
N LEU A 71 -2.17 -11.89 0.97
CA LEU A 71 -0.73 -11.70 0.82
C LEU A 71 -0.21 -12.72 -0.19
N ARG A 72 0.44 -12.26 -1.27
CA ARG A 72 1.09 -13.13 -2.26
C ARG A 72 2.28 -13.87 -1.61
N HIS A 73 2.01 -14.98 -0.96
CA HIS A 73 3.01 -15.99 -0.62
C HIS A 73 2.32 -17.36 -0.52
N GLU A 74 2.89 -18.37 -1.16
CA GLU A 74 2.37 -19.74 -1.24
C GLU A 74 2.17 -20.41 0.13
N THR A 75 2.73 -19.81 1.19
CA THR A 75 2.77 -20.35 2.56
C THR A 75 1.79 -19.67 3.52
N THR A 76 1.19 -18.55 3.13
CA THR A 76 0.32 -17.76 4.01
C THR A 76 -1.12 -17.88 3.53
N MET A 77 -1.71 -19.06 3.72
CA MET A 77 -3.02 -19.40 3.16
C MET A 77 -4.19 -18.56 3.71
N ASP A 78 -4.02 -17.83 4.82
CA ASP A 78 -5.15 -17.16 5.49
C ASP A 78 -4.95 -15.67 5.82
N ALA A 79 -3.83 -15.04 5.45
CA ALA A 79 -3.59 -13.63 5.80
C ALA A 79 -3.89 -12.67 4.63
N VAL A 80 -4.78 -11.71 4.87
CA VAL A 80 -5.05 -10.63 3.92
C VAL A 80 -4.14 -9.43 4.17
N ILE A 81 -3.92 -8.63 3.12
CA ILE A 81 -3.09 -7.44 3.21
C ILE A 81 -3.62 -6.42 4.23
N GLY A 82 -4.94 -6.40 4.47
CA GLY A 82 -5.57 -5.59 5.51
C GLY A 82 -5.06 -5.89 6.91
N ASP A 83 -4.81 -7.15 7.24
CA ASP A 83 -4.38 -7.56 8.58
C ASP A 83 -2.92 -7.15 8.84
N LEU A 84 -2.06 -7.30 7.82
CA LEU A 84 -0.70 -6.74 7.87
C LEU A 84 -0.73 -5.23 8.09
N LEU A 85 -1.58 -4.52 7.35
CA LEU A 85 -1.69 -3.07 7.49
C LEU A 85 -2.17 -2.68 8.90
N GLU A 86 -3.11 -3.42 9.48
CA GLU A 86 -3.57 -3.21 10.86
C GLU A 86 -2.44 -3.38 11.88
N ILE A 87 -1.63 -4.42 11.75
CA ILE A 87 -0.42 -4.63 12.59
C ILE A 87 0.54 -3.43 12.46
N LEU A 88 0.65 -2.84 11.25
CA LEU A 88 1.46 -1.65 10.98
C LEU A 88 0.80 -0.32 11.42
N GLY A 89 -0.33 -0.39 12.14
CA GLY A 89 -1.03 0.76 12.69
C GLY A 89 -1.97 1.46 11.71
N TRP A 90 -2.36 0.80 10.61
CA TRP A 90 -3.45 1.28 9.77
C TRP A 90 -4.79 1.02 10.47
N LYS A 91 -5.58 2.06 10.69
CA LYS A 91 -6.96 1.89 11.10
C LYS A 91 -7.78 1.65 9.84
N ARG A 92 -8.20 0.39 9.60
CA ARG A 92 -9.15 0.06 8.53
C ARG A 92 -10.30 1.04 8.66
N ARG A 93 -10.43 1.97 7.69
CA ARG A 93 -11.63 2.80 7.63
C ARG A 93 -12.75 1.79 7.45
N ARG A 94 -13.55 1.56 8.51
CA ARG A 94 -14.75 0.73 8.47
C ARG A 94 -15.61 1.32 7.36
N THR A 95 -15.43 0.81 6.16
CA THR A 95 -16.34 1.09 5.06
C THR A 95 -17.51 0.22 5.42
N ALA A 96 -18.54 0.85 6.01
CA ALA A 96 -19.78 0.18 6.34
C ALA A 96 -20.31 -0.50 5.07
N LYS A 97 -20.07 -1.80 4.95
CA LYS A 97 -20.76 -2.70 4.04
C LYS A 97 -21.24 -3.84 4.95
N ARG A 98 -22.34 -3.55 5.64
CA ARG A 98 -23.70 -4.03 5.35
C ARG A 98 -23.79 -5.54 5.52
N ALA A 99 -24.54 -5.88 6.56
CA ALA A 99 -25.16 -7.16 6.81
C ALA A 99 -25.57 -7.89 5.52
N ARG A 100 -25.31 -9.19 5.51
CA ARG A 100 -26.25 -10.18 5.07
C ARG A 100 -26.26 -11.31 6.08
#